data_AF-A0AAV2NF50-F1
#
_entry.id   AF-A0AAV2NF50-F1
#
_cell.length_a   1.000
_cell.length_b   1.000
_cell.length_c   1.000
_cell.angle_alpha   90.00
_cell.angle_beta   90.00
_cell.angle_gamma   90.00
#
_symmetry.space_group_name_H-M   'P 1'
#
loop_
_entity.id
_entity.type
_entity.pdbx_description
1 polymer ?
#
loop_
_entity_poly.entity_id
_entity_poly.type
_entity_poly.pdbx_seq_one_letter_code
_entity_poly.pdbx_strand_id
1 'polypeptide(L)'
;MPRGKFVNHKGRNRHFTNPEELEEQRRQEEKKQQWRKNKEQDSSDEEEDDEEPKASGTNRSKNPDATDSESESESESDTEGGKAKGVENLIEVENPNRIQKKTKKLCQLNQSLDTAKPELSRKEREQLEKQRAYANYQKLHAAGKTEEARADLARLAIIKQQREEAAKRREEEKKQKEMAQQKKTELTQKALGKKS
;
A
#
# COMPACT_ATOMS: atom_id res chain seq x y z
N MET A 1 -35.59 34.94 -1.88
CA MET A 1 -34.37 35.21 -2.69
C MET A 1 -33.84 33.89 -3.23
N PRO A 2 -33.60 33.76 -4.54
CA PRO A 2 -33.19 32.50 -5.14
C PRO A 2 -31.72 32.23 -4.83
N ARG A 3 -31.42 31.16 -4.09
CA ARG A 3 -30.05 30.68 -3.91
C ARG A 3 -29.65 29.96 -5.20
N GLY A 4 -28.70 30.52 -5.94
CA GLY A 4 -28.24 29.97 -7.22
C GLY A 4 -27.76 28.53 -7.09
N LYS A 5 -27.94 27.74 -8.17
CA LYS A 5 -27.57 26.31 -8.26
C LYS A 5 -26.08 26.01 -8.05
N PHE A 6 -25.22 27.03 -8.14
CA PHE A 6 -23.77 26.87 -8.08
C PHE A 6 -23.20 27.54 -6.83
N VAL A 7 -22.31 26.82 -6.15
CA VAL A 7 -21.60 27.33 -4.97
C VAL A 7 -20.55 28.32 -5.46
N ASN A 8 -20.68 29.59 -5.06
CA ASN A 8 -19.69 30.61 -5.35
C ASN A 8 -18.49 30.43 -4.43
N HIS A 9 -17.34 30.08 -5.00
CA HIS A 9 -16.08 29.87 -4.26
C HIS A 9 -15.25 31.15 -4.11
N LYS A 10 -15.76 32.30 -4.59
CA LYS A 10 -15.06 33.59 -4.55
C LYS A 10 -15.01 34.10 -3.10
N GLY A 11 -13.80 34.26 -2.57
CA GLY A 11 -13.56 34.70 -1.19
C GLY A 11 -13.41 33.59 -0.15
N ARG A 12 -13.46 32.30 -0.56
CA ARG A 12 -13.18 31.17 0.35
C ARG A 12 -11.68 30.88 0.39
N ASN A 13 -11.14 30.56 1.57
CA ASN A 13 -9.74 30.15 1.71
C ASN A 13 -9.46 28.96 0.79
N ARG A 14 -8.37 29.05 0.03
CA ARG A 14 -7.93 27.98 -0.87
C ARG A 14 -7.29 26.90 -0.02
N HIS A 15 -7.95 25.74 0.05
CA HIS A 15 -7.36 24.54 0.61
C HIS A 15 -6.60 23.85 -0.51
N PHE A 16 -5.28 23.75 -0.36
CA PHE A 16 -4.47 22.86 -1.18
C PHE A 16 -4.54 21.49 -0.51
N THR A 17 -4.98 20.48 -1.23
CA THR A 17 -4.96 19.10 -0.74
C THR A 17 -3.52 18.69 -0.51
N ASN A 18 -3.23 18.23 0.70
CA ASN A 18 -1.90 17.72 1.03
C ASN A 18 -1.64 16.42 0.24
N PRO A 19 -0.39 16.15 -0.19
CA PRO A 19 -0.08 14.95 -0.96
C PRO A 19 -0.48 13.66 -0.23
N GLU A 20 -0.32 13.63 1.09
CA GLU A 20 -0.72 12.52 1.97
C GLU A 20 -2.23 12.28 1.97
N GLU A 21 -3.03 13.35 1.94
CA GLU A 21 -4.50 13.27 1.91
C GLU A 21 -4.99 12.72 0.55
N LEU A 22 -4.26 12.99 -0.52
CA LEU A 22 -4.57 12.52 -1.87
C LEU A 22 -4.26 11.02 -2.01
N GLU A 23 -3.17 10.56 -1.39
CA GLU A 23 -2.84 9.14 -1.30
C GLU A 23 -3.85 8.37 -0.44
N GLU A 24 -4.31 8.96 0.66
CA GLU A 24 -5.29 8.33 1.53
C GLU A 24 -6.67 8.22 0.86
N GLN A 25 -7.08 9.23 0.10
CA GLN A 25 -8.27 9.16 -0.75
C GLN A 25 -8.16 8.05 -1.80
N ARG A 26 -7.02 7.95 -2.48
CA ARG A 26 -6.79 6.86 -3.44
C ARG A 26 -6.85 5.48 -2.77
N ARG A 27 -6.29 5.34 -1.56
CA ARG A 27 -6.35 4.09 -0.78
C ARG A 27 -7.78 3.73 -0.37
N GLN A 28 -8.57 4.72 0.02
CA GLN A 28 -9.99 4.56 0.35
C GLN A 28 -10.79 4.11 -0.87
N GLU A 29 -10.53 4.71 -2.04
CA GLU A 29 -11.17 4.30 -3.30
C GLU A 29 -10.77 2.90 -3.72
N GLU A 30 -9.50 2.53 -3.61
CA GLU A 30 -9.01 1.18 -3.90
C GLU A 30 -9.66 0.14 -2.98
N LYS A 31 -9.75 0.42 -1.66
CA LYS A 31 -10.48 -0.43 -0.70
C LYS A 31 -11.96 -0.56 -1.04
N LYS A 32 -12.61 0.54 -1.44
CA LYS A 32 -14.02 0.53 -1.83
C LYS A 32 -14.24 -0.27 -3.11
N GLN A 33 -13.34 -0.17 -4.08
CA GLN A 33 -13.40 -0.97 -5.31
C GLN A 33 -13.14 -2.46 -5.01
N GLN A 34 -12.22 -2.78 -4.11
CA GLN A 34 -12.02 -4.16 -3.65
C GLN A 34 -13.26 -4.70 -2.93
N TRP A 35 -13.88 -3.90 -2.04
CA TRP A 35 -15.12 -4.29 -1.38
C TRP A 35 -16.24 -4.56 -2.37
N ARG A 36 -16.38 -3.72 -3.42
CA ARG A 36 -17.36 -3.93 -4.50
C ARG A 36 -17.07 -5.19 -5.32
N LYS A 37 -15.80 -5.42 -5.68
CA LYS A 37 -15.39 -6.62 -6.42
C LYS A 37 -15.64 -7.88 -5.62
N ASN A 38 -15.28 -7.91 -4.34
CA ASN A 38 -15.57 -9.07 -3.49
C ASN A 38 -17.08 -9.27 -3.33
N LYS A 39 -17.87 -8.19 -3.23
CA LYS A 39 -19.34 -8.24 -3.17
C LYS A 39 -19.96 -8.78 -4.47
N GLU A 40 -19.43 -8.41 -5.63
CA GLU A 40 -19.85 -8.95 -6.94
C GLU A 40 -19.41 -10.40 -7.13
N GLN A 41 -18.26 -10.78 -6.60
CA GLN A 41 -17.70 -12.12 -6.72
C GLN A 41 -18.42 -13.14 -5.83
N ASP A 42 -18.91 -12.70 -4.65
CA ASP A 42 -19.79 -13.45 -3.75
C ASP A 42 -21.23 -13.58 -4.30
N SER A 43 -21.61 -12.71 -5.24
CA SER A 43 -22.92 -12.73 -5.92
C SER A 43 -22.91 -13.55 -7.23
N SER A 44 -21.79 -14.16 -7.60
CA SER A 44 -21.61 -14.86 -8.88
C SER A 44 -21.39 -16.38 -8.73
N ASP A 45 -21.51 -16.92 -7.52
CA ASP A 45 -21.27 -18.35 -7.20
C ASP A 45 -22.51 -19.04 -6.57
N GLU A 46 -23.72 -18.54 -6.79
CA GLU A 46 -24.96 -19.27 -6.51
C GLU A 46 -26.02 -18.93 -7.57
N GLU A 47 -26.17 -19.82 -8.56
CA GLU A 47 -27.37 -19.91 -9.39
C GLU A 47 -28.12 -21.19 -9.00
N GLU A 48 -29.45 -21.07 -8.87
CA GLU A 48 -30.48 -22.12 -8.71
C GLU A 48 -30.96 -22.44 -7.26
N ASP A 49 -31.94 -21.67 -6.74
CA ASP A 49 -33.27 -22.18 -6.29
C ASP A 49 -34.21 -21.02 -5.79
N ASP A 50 -35.37 -20.92 -6.46
CA ASP A 50 -36.70 -20.41 -6.08
C ASP A 50 -37.01 -19.08 -5.30
N GLU A 51 -37.96 -18.34 -5.90
CA GLU A 51 -39.04 -17.50 -5.35
C GLU A 51 -38.77 -16.08 -4.76
N GLU A 52 -39.33 -15.08 -5.45
CA GLU A 52 -39.74 -13.75 -4.93
C GLU A 52 -40.74 -13.90 -3.75
N PRO A 53 -40.86 -12.95 -2.78
CA PRO A 53 -41.42 -11.63 -3.08
C PRO A 53 -41.03 -10.41 -2.19
N LYS A 54 -41.18 -9.24 -2.83
CA LYS A 54 -41.59 -7.89 -2.37
C LYS A 54 -41.57 -7.48 -0.87
N ALA A 55 -41.01 -6.28 -0.66
CA ALA A 55 -41.47 -5.15 0.17
C ALA A 55 -41.57 -5.27 1.72
N SER A 56 -40.89 -4.38 2.44
CA SER A 56 -41.53 -3.41 3.36
C SER A 56 -40.47 -2.54 4.07
N GLY A 57 -40.77 -1.26 4.26
CA GLY A 57 -40.01 -0.40 5.17
C GLY A 57 -40.47 -0.55 6.61
N THR A 58 -39.69 -0.04 7.57
CA THR A 58 -40.16 0.91 8.59
C THR A 58 -39.07 1.18 9.65
N ASN A 59 -39.05 2.45 10.06
CA ASN A 59 -38.38 3.11 11.17
C ASN A 59 -38.12 2.28 12.44
N ARG A 60 -37.00 2.58 13.14
CA ARG A 60 -37.07 2.89 14.59
C ARG A 60 -35.82 3.59 15.12
N SER A 61 -36.03 4.76 15.71
CA SER A 61 -35.14 5.51 16.60
C SER A 61 -34.82 4.76 17.90
N LYS A 62 -33.59 4.89 18.46
CA LYS A 62 -33.32 5.22 19.89
C LYS A 62 -31.81 5.29 20.22
N ASN A 63 -31.36 6.41 20.82
CA ASN A 63 -30.16 6.55 21.69
C ASN A 63 -30.41 5.84 23.06
N PRO A 64 -29.56 5.85 24.14
CA PRO A 64 -28.33 6.61 24.47
C PRO A 64 -27.25 5.79 25.29
N ASP A 65 -26.38 6.50 26.04
CA ASP A 65 -25.38 6.12 27.09
C ASP A 65 -23.91 5.92 26.62
N ALA A 66 -22.91 6.72 27.03
CA ALA A 66 -22.40 7.22 28.34
C ALA A 66 -21.24 6.35 28.89
N THR A 67 -20.12 7.02 29.19
CA THR A 67 -18.93 6.66 30.01
C THR A 67 -17.78 7.53 29.45
N ASP A 68 -17.41 8.69 29.99
CA ASP A 68 -16.94 9.05 31.33
C ASP A 68 -15.90 8.09 31.88
N SER A 69 -14.63 8.48 31.78
CA SER A 69 -13.51 7.82 32.45
C SER A 69 -12.38 8.85 32.65
N GLU A 70 -12.51 9.57 33.77
CA GLU A 70 -11.49 9.79 34.81
C GLU A 70 -10.04 9.96 34.33
N SER A 71 -9.63 11.23 34.22
CA SER A 71 -8.23 11.64 34.12
C SER A 71 -7.61 11.62 35.52
N GLU A 72 -6.97 10.51 35.85
CA GLU A 72 -6.24 10.29 37.10
C GLU A 72 -5.04 11.25 37.25
N SER A 73 -4.83 11.63 38.51
CA SER A 73 -3.92 12.65 39.00
C SER A 73 -2.44 12.20 39.00
N GLU A 74 -1.61 12.80 38.13
CA GLU A 74 -0.15 12.66 38.19
C GLU A 74 0.44 13.53 39.34
N SER A 75 0.58 12.93 40.53
CA SER A 75 1.28 13.53 41.68
C SER A 75 2.78 13.25 41.57
N GLU A 76 3.48 14.11 40.82
CA GLU A 76 4.94 14.15 40.69
C GLU A 76 5.59 14.70 41.97
N SER A 77 5.87 13.83 42.96
CA SER A 77 6.70 14.19 44.12
C SER A 77 8.18 13.99 43.80
N ASP A 78 8.74 14.96 43.09
CA ASP A 78 10.17 15.11 42.85
C ASP A 78 10.83 15.71 44.11
N THR A 79 11.60 14.93 44.88
CA THR A 79 12.45 15.48 45.94
C THR A 79 13.69 14.63 46.18
N GLU A 80 14.73 14.80 45.35
CA GLU A 80 16.12 14.57 45.79
C GLU A 80 16.99 15.69 45.18
N GLY A 81 17.10 16.78 45.94
CA GLY A 81 17.78 18.03 45.60
C GLY A 81 17.30 19.22 46.43
N GLY A 82 16.10 19.12 47.01
CA GLY A 82 15.60 20.02 48.04
C GLY A 82 15.97 19.52 49.43
N LYS A 83 16.21 20.45 50.36
CA LYS A 83 16.30 20.17 51.81
C LYS A 83 15.12 19.26 52.19
N ALA A 84 15.39 18.07 52.72
CA ALA A 84 14.35 17.10 53.08
C ALA A 84 13.28 17.79 53.92
N LYS A 85 12.01 17.66 53.50
CA LYS A 85 10.88 18.30 54.17
C LYS A 85 10.34 17.34 55.23
N GLY A 86 10.44 17.73 56.49
CA GLY A 86 9.79 17.00 57.60
C GLY A 86 10.58 15.78 58.09
N VAL A 87 9.87 14.69 58.40
CA VAL A 87 10.36 13.51 59.16
C VAL A 87 11.02 12.46 58.26
N GLU A 88 11.10 12.72 56.95
CA GLU A 88 11.58 11.77 55.94
C GLU A 88 13.01 11.26 56.18
N ASN A 89 13.87 12.07 56.82
CA ASN A 89 15.23 11.67 57.19
C ASN A 89 15.34 10.95 58.54
N LEU A 90 14.27 10.94 59.35
CA LEU A 90 14.29 10.35 60.70
C LEU A 90 13.85 8.89 60.69
N ILE A 91 13.17 8.43 59.62
CA ILE A 91 12.68 7.06 59.50
C ILE A 91 13.49 6.33 58.42
N GLU A 92 14.15 5.25 58.81
CA GLU A 92 14.87 4.38 57.89
C GLU A 92 13.86 3.59 57.03
N VAL A 93 13.88 3.82 55.72
CA VAL A 93 12.98 3.12 54.79
C VAL A 93 13.63 1.79 54.37
N GLU A 94 13.34 0.72 55.13
CA GLU A 94 13.76 -0.67 54.86
C GLU A 94 12.89 -1.37 53.80
N ASN A 95 12.46 -0.66 52.75
CA ASN A 95 11.71 -1.31 51.68
C ASN A 95 12.70 -1.98 50.69
N PRO A 96 12.75 -3.31 50.60
CA PRO A 96 13.70 -4.02 49.73
C PRO A 96 13.44 -3.78 48.24
N ASN A 97 12.24 -3.35 47.86
CA ASN A 97 11.90 -2.97 46.49
C ASN A 97 12.18 -1.48 46.21
N ARG A 98 12.69 -0.71 47.18
CA ARG A 98 13.02 0.71 46.99
C ARG A 98 14.30 0.85 46.17
N ILE A 99 14.13 1.28 44.92
CA ILE A 99 15.24 1.56 44.01
C ILE A 99 15.88 2.89 44.41
N GLN A 100 17.01 2.84 45.13
CA GLN A 100 17.79 4.03 45.46
C GLN A 100 18.55 4.55 44.22
N LYS A 101 18.17 5.72 43.72
CA LYS A 101 18.85 6.36 42.58
C LYS A 101 20.16 7.00 43.05
N LYS A 102 21.30 6.36 42.77
CA LYS A 102 22.63 6.95 43.00
C LYS A 102 22.98 7.94 41.89
N THR A 103 23.50 9.12 42.24
CA THR A 103 23.98 10.11 41.28
C THR A 103 25.23 9.60 40.55
N LYS A 104 25.09 9.23 39.28
CA LYS A 104 26.23 8.78 38.44
C LYS A 104 26.96 10.00 37.87
N LYS A 105 28.29 9.91 37.77
CA LYS A 105 29.12 10.94 37.15
C LYS A 105 28.88 10.97 35.63
N LEU A 106 28.73 12.18 35.07
CA LEU A 106 28.38 12.39 33.65
C LEU A 106 29.30 11.66 32.66
N CYS A 107 30.60 11.58 32.95
CA CYS A 107 31.58 10.89 32.11
C CYS A 107 31.32 9.37 31.96
N GLN A 108 30.81 8.71 33.01
CA GLN A 108 30.49 7.27 32.95
C GLN A 108 29.21 7.01 32.17
N LEU A 109 28.27 7.96 32.18
CA LEU A 109 26.99 7.86 31.48
C LEU A 109 27.21 7.92 29.96
N ASN A 110 28.02 8.86 29.48
CA ASN A 110 28.37 8.98 28.06
C ASN A 110 29.10 7.74 27.52
N GLN A 111 30.07 7.21 28.27
CA GLN A 111 30.81 6.02 27.86
C GLN A 111 29.93 4.76 27.78
N SER A 112 28.91 4.65 28.64
CA SER A 112 27.92 3.56 28.55
C SER A 112 26.95 3.70 27.37
N LEU A 113 26.57 4.92 27.00
CA LEU A 113 25.68 5.17 25.85
C LEU A 113 26.37 4.95 24.50
N ASP A 114 27.66 5.25 24.40
CA ASP A 114 28.42 5.07 23.15
C ASP A 114 28.73 3.59 22.85
N THR A 115 28.87 2.77 23.90
CA THR A 115 29.16 1.33 23.77
C THR A 115 27.89 0.47 23.69
N ALA A 116 26.80 0.92 24.31
CA ALA A 116 25.51 0.26 24.24
C ALA A 116 24.65 0.94 23.17
N LYS A 117 24.87 0.56 21.90
CA LYS A 117 23.84 0.82 20.86
C LYS A 117 22.53 0.27 21.40
N PRO A 118 21.46 1.08 21.49
CA PRO A 118 20.21 0.62 22.06
C PRO A 118 19.76 -0.61 21.27
N GLU A 119 19.70 -1.74 21.95
CA GLU A 119 19.15 -2.95 21.38
C GLU A 119 17.69 -2.66 21.07
N LEU A 120 17.41 -2.43 19.78
CA LEU A 120 16.06 -2.20 19.28
C LEU A 120 15.11 -3.19 19.95
N SER A 121 14.00 -2.68 20.47
CA SER A 121 13.01 -3.49 21.14
C SER A 121 12.67 -4.68 20.25
N ARG A 122 12.38 -5.85 20.83
CA ARG A 122 12.05 -7.06 20.05
C ARG A 122 11.02 -6.78 18.95
N LYS A 123 10.03 -5.93 19.25
CA LYS A 123 9.03 -5.43 18.31
C LYS A 123 9.62 -4.63 17.15
N GLU A 124 10.58 -3.76 17.42
CA GLU A 124 11.25 -2.92 16.42
C GLU A 124 12.15 -3.75 15.51
N ARG A 125 12.84 -4.78 16.04
CA ARG A 125 13.63 -5.72 15.24
C ARG A 125 12.75 -6.48 14.25
N GLU A 126 11.64 -7.04 14.73
CA GLU A 126 10.69 -7.77 13.88
C GLU A 126 10.03 -6.86 12.82
N GLN A 127 9.72 -5.60 13.16
CA GLN A 127 9.20 -4.63 12.19
C GLN A 127 10.22 -4.28 11.10
N LEU A 128 11.49 -4.04 11.47
CA LEU A 128 12.55 -3.78 10.49
C LEU A 128 12.84 -5.00 9.62
N GLU A 129 12.80 -6.20 10.19
CA GLU A 129 12.96 -7.44 9.43
C GLU A 129 11.81 -7.62 8.43
N LYS A 130 10.56 -7.37 8.85
CA LYS A 130 9.39 -7.40 7.96
C LYS A 130 9.52 -6.38 6.83
N GLN A 131 9.97 -5.16 7.12
CA GLN A 131 10.22 -4.14 6.11
C GLN A 131 11.32 -4.56 5.13
N ARG A 132 12.42 -5.13 5.63
CA ARG A 132 13.53 -5.64 4.80
C ARG A 132 13.09 -6.81 3.94
N ALA A 133 12.31 -7.75 4.48
CA ALA A 133 11.78 -8.88 3.74
C ALA A 133 10.83 -8.42 2.62
N TYR A 134 9.95 -7.46 2.91
CA TYR A 134 9.07 -6.86 1.91
C TYR A 134 9.87 -6.15 0.80
N ALA A 135 10.85 -5.33 1.16
CA ALA A 135 11.72 -4.66 0.19
C ALA A 135 12.52 -5.66 -0.66
N ASN A 136 13.00 -6.77 -0.06
CA ASN A 136 13.68 -7.82 -0.79
C ASN A 136 12.73 -8.55 -1.76
N TYR A 137 11.51 -8.87 -1.31
CA TYR A 137 10.48 -9.44 -2.18
C TYR A 137 10.19 -8.53 -3.38
N GLN A 138 9.94 -7.24 -3.13
CA GLN A 138 9.73 -6.26 -4.19
C GLN A 138 10.92 -6.18 -5.15
N LYS A 139 12.15 -6.19 -4.62
CA LYS A 139 13.38 -6.18 -5.44
C LYS A 139 13.50 -7.44 -6.30
N LEU A 140 13.21 -8.61 -5.75
CA LEU A 140 13.23 -9.87 -6.50
C LEU A 140 12.11 -9.93 -7.54
N HIS A 141 10.93 -9.40 -7.22
CA HIS A 141 9.80 -9.32 -8.15
C HIS A 141 10.12 -8.37 -9.30
N ALA A 142 10.65 -7.18 -9.01
CA ALA A 142 11.13 -6.25 -10.03
C ALA A 142 12.27 -6.84 -10.88
N ALA A 143 13.13 -7.67 -10.29
CA ALA A 143 14.17 -8.39 -11.02
C ALA A 143 13.64 -9.59 -11.85
N GLY A 144 12.35 -9.90 -11.82
CA GLY A 144 11.77 -11.03 -12.52
C GLY A 144 12.11 -12.39 -11.91
N LYS A 145 12.55 -12.43 -10.64
CA LYS A 145 13.02 -13.66 -9.98
C LYS A 145 11.93 -14.39 -9.20
N THR A 146 10.85 -13.73 -8.82
CA THR A 146 9.66 -14.38 -8.22
C THR A 146 8.93 -15.20 -9.27
N GLU A 147 8.22 -16.25 -8.85
CA GLU A 147 7.47 -17.12 -9.76
C GLU A 147 6.40 -16.35 -10.54
N GLU A 148 5.72 -15.41 -9.87
CA GLU A 148 4.76 -14.48 -10.48
C GLU A 148 5.39 -13.69 -11.63
N ALA A 149 6.52 -13.01 -11.36
CA ALA A 149 7.17 -12.18 -12.37
C ALA A 149 7.76 -13.02 -13.51
N ARG A 150 8.24 -14.24 -13.22
CA ARG A 150 8.68 -15.18 -14.27
C ARG A 150 7.52 -15.61 -15.15
N ALA A 151 6.35 -15.89 -14.59
CA ALA A 151 5.16 -16.26 -15.34
C ALA A 151 4.70 -15.11 -16.24
N ASP A 152 4.69 -13.88 -15.74
CA ASP A 152 4.36 -12.69 -16.53
C ASP A 152 5.37 -12.46 -17.66
N LEU A 153 6.67 -12.60 -17.40
CA LEU A 153 7.70 -12.52 -18.43
C LEU A 153 7.55 -13.63 -19.48
N ALA A 154 7.24 -14.86 -19.06
CA ALA A 154 6.98 -15.97 -19.97
C ALA A 154 5.75 -15.71 -20.85
N ARG A 155 4.67 -15.18 -20.27
CA ARG A 155 3.48 -14.78 -21.01
C ARG A 155 3.80 -13.68 -22.04
N LEU A 156 4.58 -12.67 -21.65
CA LEU A 156 5.02 -11.63 -22.58
C LEU A 156 5.93 -12.18 -23.68
N ALA A 157 6.80 -13.16 -23.37
CA ALA A 157 7.66 -13.81 -24.35
C ALA A 157 6.84 -14.57 -25.41
N ILE A 158 5.80 -15.31 -25.00
CA ILE A 158 4.88 -16.00 -25.92
C ILE A 158 4.21 -14.99 -26.86
N ILE A 159 3.72 -13.86 -26.34
CA ILE A 159 3.09 -12.82 -27.17
C ILE A 159 4.10 -12.21 -28.16
N LYS A 160 5.34 -11.96 -27.72
CA LYS A 160 6.40 -11.46 -28.60
C LYS A 160 6.69 -12.46 -29.72
N GLN A 161 6.84 -13.75 -29.38
CA GLN A 161 7.04 -14.81 -30.37
C GLN A 161 5.90 -14.87 -31.39
N GLN A 162 4.65 -14.86 -30.94
CA GLN A 162 3.48 -14.85 -31.84
C GLN A 162 3.46 -13.63 -32.77
N ARG A 163 3.85 -12.45 -32.26
CA ARG A 163 3.93 -11.22 -33.08
C ARG A 163 5.05 -11.31 -34.11
N GLU A 164 6.22 -11.79 -33.71
CA GLU A 164 7.36 -11.97 -34.61
C GLU A 164 7.08 -13.04 -35.68
N GLU A 165 6.46 -14.16 -35.30
CA GLU A 165 6.04 -15.20 -36.25
C GLU A 165 4.98 -14.68 -37.21
N ALA A 166 3.97 -13.94 -36.74
CA ALA A 166 2.97 -13.32 -37.60
C ALA A 166 3.58 -12.26 -38.54
N ALA A 167 4.58 -11.51 -38.09
CA ALA A 167 5.31 -10.56 -38.93
C ALA A 167 6.13 -11.30 -40.01
N LYS A 168 6.89 -12.34 -39.62
CA LYS A 168 7.65 -13.19 -40.55
C LYS A 168 6.73 -13.86 -41.58
N ARG A 169 5.61 -14.44 -41.16
CA ARG A 169 4.60 -15.03 -42.06
C ARG A 169 4.07 -14.00 -43.06
N ARG A 170 3.77 -12.78 -42.61
CA ARG A 170 3.31 -11.70 -43.50
C ARG A 170 4.40 -11.26 -44.49
N GLU A 171 5.66 -11.19 -44.07
CA GLU A 171 6.78 -10.87 -44.97
C GLU A 171 7.04 -11.96 -45.99
N GLU A 172 6.98 -13.23 -45.60
CA GLU A 172 7.11 -14.38 -46.50
C GLU A 172 5.98 -14.39 -47.54
N GLU A 173 4.73 -14.17 -47.12
CA GLU A 173 3.59 -14.10 -48.03
C GLU A 173 3.71 -12.93 -49.01
N LYS A 174 4.17 -11.76 -48.53
CA LYS A 174 4.46 -10.60 -49.40
C LYS A 174 5.54 -10.92 -50.42
N LYS A 175 6.67 -11.50 -49.99
CA LYS A 175 7.75 -11.92 -50.89
C LYS A 175 7.29 -12.95 -51.91
N GLN A 176 6.48 -13.94 -51.50
CA GLN A 176 5.92 -14.93 -52.43
C GLN A 176 4.96 -14.28 -53.45
N LYS A 177 4.11 -13.35 -53.02
CA LYS A 177 3.23 -12.59 -53.90
C LYS A 177 4.02 -11.72 -54.87
N GLU A 178 5.07 -11.03 -54.41
CA GLU A 178 5.97 -10.24 -55.26
C GLU A 178 6.71 -11.13 -56.28
N MET A 179 7.27 -12.26 -55.85
CA MET A 179 7.91 -13.21 -56.78
C MET A 179 6.92 -13.80 -57.79
N ALA A 180 5.67 -14.08 -57.37
CA ALA A 180 4.63 -14.54 -58.28
C ALA A 180 4.19 -13.44 -59.25
N GLN A 181 4.10 -12.19 -58.79
CA GLN A 181 3.83 -11.03 -59.64
C GLN A 181 4.97 -10.80 -60.63
N GLN A 182 6.23 -10.85 -60.19
CA GLN A 182 7.42 -10.73 -61.03
C GLN A 182 7.42 -11.83 -62.12
N LYS A 183 7.22 -13.09 -61.74
CA LYS A 183 7.09 -14.19 -62.71
C LYS A 183 5.94 -13.97 -63.69
N LYS A 184 4.78 -13.47 -63.22
CA LYS A 184 3.66 -13.13 -64.11
C LYS A 184 4.02 -12.00 -65.07
N THR A 185 4.70 -10.95 -64.60
CA THR A 185 5.15 -9.83 -65.45
C THR A 185 6.24 -10.26 -66.44
N GLU A 186 7.13 -11.15 -66.04
CA GLU A 186 8.16 -11.74 -66.93
C GLU A 186 7.50 -12.60 -68.02
N LEU A 187 6.53 -13.43 -67.65
CA LEU A 187 5.78 -14.26 -68.61
C LEU A 187 5.00 -13.40 -69.60
N THR A 188 4.35 -12.32 -69.16
CA THR A 188 3.61 -11.42 -70.06
C THR A 188 4.55 -10.62 -70.97
N GLN A 189 5.69 -10.14 -70.45
CA GLN A 189 6.71 -9.46 -71.26
C GLN A 189 7.31 -10.39 -72.32
N LYS A 190 7.62 -11.64 -71.94
CA LYS A 190 8.11 -12.67 -72.86
C LYS A 190 7.08 -12.99 -73.94
N ALA A 191 5.80 -13.11 -73.59
CA ALA A 191 4.71 -13.35 -74.55
C ALA A 191 4.51 -12.20 -75.52
N LEU A 192 4.71 -10.95 -75.09
CA LEU A 192 4.64 -9.76 -75.93
C LEU A 192 5.86 -9.57 -76.85
N GLY A 193 6.84 -10.49 -76.84
CA GLY A 193 8.00 -10.45 -77.72
C GLY A 193 8.98 -9.30 -77.43
N LYS A 194 8.78 -8.56 -76.33
CA LYS A 194 9.72 -7.55 -75.84
C LYS A 194 10.89 -8.28 -75.20
N LYS A 195 11.88 -8.67 -76.00
CA LYS A 195 13.17 -9.11 -75.47
C LYS A 195 13.74 -7.96 -74.63
N SER A 196 14.11 -8.28 -73.40
CA SER A 196 14.85 -7.42 -72.48
C SER A 196 16.08 -6.82 -73.14
#